data_AF-G7VB01-F1
#
_entry.id   AF-G7VB01-F1
#
_cell.length_a   1.000
_cell.length_b   1.000
_cell.length_c   1.000
_cell.angle_alpha   90.00
_cell.angle_beta   90.00
_cell.angle_gamma   90.00
#
_symmetry.space_group_name_H-M   'P 1'
#
loop_
_entity.id
_entity.type
_entity.pdbx_description
1 polymer ?
#
loop_
_entity_poly.entity_id
_entity_poly.type
_entity_poly.pdbx_seq_one_letter_code
_entity_poly.pdbx_strand_id
1 'polypeptide(L)'
;MIEVVVFAPLRVGVCRACDAARAFGVDLTEEHIPAGDFPAVLAALSYLGGVPVRFTNPMSLRGLYLMLRHRTGRLPLVLVGGRLVHSGPVPSALELAERLRAALGESYGSPS
;
A
#
# COMPACT_ATOMS: atom_id res chain seq x y z
N MET A 1 -3.47 3.41 -11.17
CA MET A 1 -2.33 3.19 -10.24
C MET A 1 -2.86 3.25 -8.81
N ILE A 2 -2.50 2.26 -7.98
CA ILE A 2 -2.89 2.19 -6.57
C ILE A 2 -1.74 2.72 -5.72
N GLU A 3 -2.05 3.56 -4.74
CA GLU A 3 -1.08 4.02 -3.74
C GLU A 3 -1.54 3.63 -2.34
N VAL A 4 -0.66 2.97 -1.60
CA VAL A 4 -0.93 2.46 -0.25
C VAL A 4 0.00 3.15 0.74
N VAL A 5 -0.56 3.89 1.69
CA VAL A 5 0.19 4.46 2.81
C VAL A 5 0.06 3.52 4.01
N VAL A 6 1.14 2.82 4.36
CA VAL A 6 1.14 1.81 5.41
C VAL A 6 2.56 1.60 5.93
N PHE A 7 2.68 1.20 7.19
CA PHE A 7 3.92 0.61 7.70
C PHE A 7 4.11 -0.76 7.06
N ALA A 8 4.78 -0.76 5.91
CA ALA A 8 5.18 -1.97 5.22
C ALA A 8 6.58 -2.40 5.70
N PRO A 9 6.84 -3.71 5.81
CA PRO A 9 8.22 -4.20 5.95
C PRO A 9 9.03 -3.74 4.73
N LEU A 10 10.35 -3.57 4.89
CA LEU A 10 11.27 -3.07 3.87
C LEU A 10 11.30 -3.88 2.55
N ARG A 11 10.56 -5.01 2.48
CA ARG A 11 10.55 -6.01 1.41
C ARG A 11 9.36 -5.93 0.43
N VAL A 12 8.62 -4.82 0.32
CA VAL A 12 7.53 -4.74 -0.69
C VAL A 12 8.04 -4.13 -1.99
N GLY A 13 8.65 -4.97 -2.83
CA GLY A 13 9.20 -4.62 -4.15
C GLY A 13 10.68 -4.96 -4.33
N VAL A 14 11.20 -4.85 -5.57
CA VAL A 14 12.62 -5.09 -5.90
C VAL A 14 13.47 -3.99 -5.27
N CYS A 15 14.01 -4.25 -4.08
CA CYS A 15 14.91 -3.34 -3.38
C CYS A 15 16.35 -3.57 -3.86
N ARG A 16 16.79 -2.80 -4.86
CA ARG A 16 18.17 -2.89 -5.38
C ARG A 16 19.24 -2.70 -4.30
N ALA A 17 18.97 -1.88 -3.28
CA ALA A 17 19.86 -1.67 -2.15
C ALA A 17 19.92 -2.89 -1.21
N CYS A 18 18.80 -3.60 -1.05
CA CYS A 18 18.72 -4.82 -0.24
C CYS A 18 19.41 -5.98 -0.95
N ASP A 19 19.27 -6.07 -2.28
CA ASP A 19 20.01 -7.03 -3.10
C ASP A 19 21.52 -6.80 -3.01
N ALA A 20 21.95 -5.53 -3.04
CA ALA A 20 23.36 -5.17 -2.86
C ALA A 20 23.86 -5.51 -1.45
N ALA A 21 23.12 -5.19 -0.38
CA ALA A 21 23.52 -5.52 1.00
C ALA A 21 23.61 -7.04 1.23
N ARG A 22 22.71 -7.81 0.61
CA ARG A 22 22.72 -9.28 0.68
C ARG A 22 23.96 -9.89 0.00
N ALA A 23 24.46 -9.26 -1.07
CA ALA A 23 25.71 -9.67 -1.72
C ALA A 23 26.96 -9.49 -0.82
N PHE A 24 26.87 -8.66 0.22
CA PHE A 24 27.94 -8.44 1.22
C PHE A 24 27.70 -9.18 2.54
N GLY A 25 26.73 -10.11 2.60
CA GLY A 25 26.46 -10.92 3.79
C GLY A 25 25.88 -10.14 4.97
N VAL A 26 25.42 -8.90 4.73
CA VAL A 26 24.77 -8.08 5.76
C VAL A 26 23.27 -8.30 5.68
N ASP A 27 22.75 -9.13 6.59
CA ASP A 27 21.32 -9.23 6.82
C ASP A 27 20.89 -8.03 7.69
N LEU A 28 20.45 -6.95 7.03
CA LEU A 28 19.82 -5.79 7.69
C LEU A 28 18.41 -6.10 8.22
N THR A 29 18.11 -7.39 8.42
CA THR A 29 16.79 -7.94 8.70
C THR A 29 16.50 -7.93 10.19
N GLU A 30 15.91 -6.84 10.67
CA GLU A 30 14.89 -7.01 11.70
C GLU A 30 13.60 -7.43 10.99
N GLU A 31 13.19 -8.69 11.16
CA GLU A 31 11.85 -9.18 10.82
C GLU A 31 10.81 -8.58 11.77
N HIS A 32 10.69 -7.25 11.80
CA HIS A 32 9.49 -6.62 12.30
C HIS A 32 8.45 -6.68 11.20
N ILE A 33 7.75 -7.81 11.09
CA ILE A 33 6.38 -7.80 10.56
C ILE A 33 5.60 -7.07 11.65
N PRO A 34 5.25 -5.78 11.49
CA PRO A 34 4.46 -5.13 12.51
C PRO A 34 3.13 -5.87 12.54
N ALA A 35 2.73 -6.37 13.70
CA ALA A 35 1.37 -6.84 13.91
C ALA A 35 0.42 -5.71 13.47
N GLY A 36 -0.26 -5.87 12.34
CA GLY A 36 -0.98 -4.78 11.69
C GLY A 36 -1.65 -5.20 10.38
N ASP A 37 -2.37 -4.28 9.75
CA ASP A 37 -3.23 -4.53 8.57
C ASP A 37 -2.48 -4.83 7.27
N PHE A 38 -1.15 -4.80 7.27
CA PHE A 38 -0.33 -4.96 6.07
C PHE A 38 -0.57 -6.30 5.33
N PRO A 39 -0.64 -7.47 6.00
CA PRO A 39 -0.96 -8.73 5.34
C PRO A 39 -2.36 -8.74 4.70
N ALA A 40 -3.35 -8.11 5.35
CA ALA A 40 -4.71 -8.01 4.82
C ALA A 40 -4.76 -7.13 3.56
N VAL A 41 -4.01 -6.01 3.55
CA VAL A 41 -3.85 -5.17 2.36
C VAL A 41 -3.16 -5.96 1.23
N LEU A 42 -2.11 -6.70 1.53
CA LEU A 42 -1.40 -7.49 0.53
C LEU A 42 -2.28 -8.59 -0.08
N ALA A 43 -3.06 -9.29 0.75
CA ALA A 43 -4.05 -10.24 0.29
C ALA A 43 -5.10 -9.57 -0.61
N ALA A 44 -5.64 -8.40 -0.22
CA ALA A 44 -6.58 -7.65 -1.05
C ALA A 44 -6.00 -7.29 -2.43
N LEU A 45 -4.73 -6.87 -2.48
CA LEU A 45 -4.05 -6.54 -3.73
C LEU A 45 -3.80 -7.76 -4.62
N SER A 46 -3.54 -8.94 -4.05
CA SER A 46 -3.35 -10.17 -4.82
C SER A 46 -4.60 -10.57 -5.63
N TYR A 47 -5.80 -10.24 -5.13
CA TYR A 47 -7.06 -10.47 -5.85
C TYR A 47 -7.24 -9.55 -7.08
N LEU A 48 -6.48 -8.46 -7.19
CA LEU A 48 -6.63 -7.47 -8.26
C LEU A 48 -5.82 -7.82 -9.51
N GLY A 49 -4.70 -8.54 -9.38
CA GLY A 49 -3.86 -9.02 -10.49
C GLY A 49 -3.23 -7.91 -11.36
N GLY A 50 -1.90 -7.79 -11.36
CA GLY A 50 -1.17 -6.99 -12.38
C GLY A 50 -1.32 -5.46 -12.32
N VAL A 51 -2.04 -4.91 -11.33
CA VAL A 51 -2.19 -3.45 -11.17
C VAL A 51 -0.93 -2.86 -10.53
N PRO A 52 -0.37 -1.74 -11.04
CA PRO A 52 0.79 -1.11 -10.42
C PRO A 52 0.41 -0.52 -9.05
N VAL A 53 1.10 -1.00 -8.01
CA VAL A 53 0.96 -0.56 -6.62
C VAL A 53 2.22 0.16 -6.17
N ARG A 54 2.06 1.31 -5.53
CA ARG A 54 3.13 2.02 -4.82
C ARG A 54 2.87 1.97 -3.32
N PHE A 55 3.83 1.48 -2.57
CA PHE A 55 3.84 1.60 -1.11
C PHE A 55 4.57 2.89 -0.71
N THR A 56 3.92 3.66 0.16
CA THR A 56 4.45 4.92 0.68
C THR A 56 4.52 4.80 2.20
N ASN A 57 5.70 5.01 2.77
CA ASN A 57 5.87 5.01 4.23
C ASN A 57 5.13 6.22 4.83
N PRO A 58 4.28 6.04 5.86
CA PRO A 58 3.60 7.14 6.55
C PRO A 58 4.53 8.25 7.04
N MET A 59 5.77 7.89 7.43
CA MET A 59 6.79 8.82 7.93
C MET A 59 7.56 9.55 6.82
N SER A 60 7.35 9.21 5.55
CA SER A 60 7.90 9.98 4.44
C SER A 60 7.12 11.28 4.23
N LEU A 61 7.76 12.31 3.65
CA LEU A 61 7.08 13.57 3.29
C LEU A 61 5.81 13.34 2.47
N ARG A 62 5.85 12.37 1.54
CA ARG A 62 4.68 11.99 0.73
C ARG A 62 3.60 11.31 1.56
N GLY A 63 3.97 10.41 2.48
CA GLY A 63 3.04 9.76 3.40
C GLY A 63 2.32 10.78 4.28
N LEU A 64 3.09 11.67 4.93
CA LEU A 64 2.56 12.76 5.75
C LEU A 64 1.64 13.69 4.94
N TYR A 65 2.05 14.07 3.73
CA TYR A 65 1.21 14.87 2.83
C TYR A 65 -0.13 14.18 2.52
N LEU A 66 -0.12 12.87 2.20
CA LEU A 66 -1.33 12.13 1.89
C LEU A 66 -2.25 12.00 3.11
N MET A 67 -1.68 11.77 4.30
CA MET A 67 -2.45 11.74 5.56
C MET A 67 -3.12 13.08 5.84
N LEU A 68 -2.39 14.20 5.67
CA LEU A 68 -2.92 15.55 5.84
C LEU A 68 -3.97 15.90 4.79
N ARG A 69 -3.70 15.59 3.51
CA ARG A 69 -4.60 15.87 2.38
C ARG A 69 -5.96 15.21 2.57
N HIS A 70 -5.97 13.96 3.02
CA HIS A 70 -7.19 13.20 3.22
C HIS A 70 -7.77 13.35 4.64
N ARG A 71 -7.08 14.11 5.51
CA ARG A 71 -7.49 14.37 6.92
C ARG A 71 -7.76 13.08 7.70
N THR A 72 -7.04 12.02 7.36
CA THR A 72 -7.18 10.70 7.96
C THR A 72 -6.01 10.44 8.89
N GLY A 73 -6.27 10.43 10.20
CA GLY A 73 -5.28 9.99 11.21
C GLY A 73 -5.17 8.47 11.35
N ARG A 74 -5.72 7.71 10.39
CA ARG A 74 -5.84 6.25 10.45
C ARG A 74 -5.06 5.61 9.29
N LEU A 75 -4.39 4.50 9.58
CA LEU A 75 -3.66 3.69 8.62
C LEU A 75 -4.26 2.27 8.60
N PRO A 76 -4.09 1.51 7.50
CA PRO A 76 -3.54 1.93 6.20
C PRO A 76 -4.45 2.89 5.43
N LEU A 77 -3.87 3.68 4.53
CA LEU A 77 -4.61 4.43 3.51
C LEU A 77 -4.45 3.75 2.17
N VAL A 78 -5.55 3.57 1.45
CA VAL A 78 -5.54 3.02 0.09
C VAL A 78 -6.18 4.01 -0.86
N LEU A 79 -5.42 4.39 -1.88
CA LEU A 79 -5.75 5.42 -2.84
C LEU A 79 -5.75 4.81 -4.25
N VAL A 80 -6.72 5.19 -5.07
CA VAL A 80 -6.77 4.83 -6.50
C VAL A 80 -6.85 6.12 -7.29
N GLY A 81 -5.87 6.38 -8.16
CA GLY A 81 -5.82 7.62 -8.94
C GLY A 81 -5.79 8.90 -8.08
N GLY A 82 -5.28 8.82 -6.84
CA GLY A 82 -5.27 9.92 -5.88
C GLY A 82 -6.59 10.17 -5.14
N ARG A 83 -7.62 9.34 -5.36
CA ARG A 83 -8.87 9.34 -4.58
C ARG A 83 -8.78 8.32 -3.46
N LEU A 84 -9.24 8.68 -2.27
CA LEU A 84 -9.25 7.80 -1.10
C LEU A 84 -10.34 6.74 -1.28
N VAL A 85 -9.94 5.47 -1.22
CA VAL A 85 -10.84 4.31 -1.29
C VAL A 85 -11.01 3.66 0.08
N HIS A 86 -9.94 3.63 0.89
CA HIS A 86 -9.99 3.07 2.24
C HIS A 86 -9.08 3.82 3.20
N SER A 87 -9.48 3.91 4.46
CA SER A 87 -8.66 4.44 5.56
C SER A 87 -8.92 3.69 6.86
N GLY A 88 -7.85 3.25 7.52
CA GLY A 88 -7.93 2.55 8.80
C GLY A 88 -7.88 1.03 8.66
N PRO A 89 -8.22 0.30 9.74
CA PRO A 89 -8.07 -1.15 9.81
C PRO A 89 -8.79 -1.87 8.66
N VAL A 90 -8.23 -3.00 8.23
CA VAL A 90 -8.77 -3.81 7.13
C VAL A 90 -9.34 -5.10 7.71
N PRO A 91 -10.65 -5.15 8.03
CA PRO A 91 -11.26 -6.33 8.64
C PRO A 91 -11.40 -7.50 7.66
N SER A 92 -11.54 -7.21 6.35
CA SER A 92 -11.69 -8.21 5.29
C SER A 92 -10.90 -7.80 4.05
N ALA A 93 -9.98 -8.68 3.65
CA ALA A 93 -9.21 -8.51 2.42
C ALA A 93 -10.10 -8.56 1.17
N LEU A 94 -11.17 -9.37 1.21
CA LEU A 94 -12.11 -9.52 0.08
C LEU A 94 -12.92 -8.23 -0.14
N GLU A 95 -13.46 -7.66 0.94
CA GLU A 95 -14.23 -6.39 0.86
C GLU A 95 -13.36 -5.25 0.34
N LEU A 96 -12.10 -5.18 0.80
CA LEU A 96 -11.16 -4.19 0.29
C LEU A 96 -10.87 -4.40 -1.20
N ALA A 97 -10.69 -5.65 -1.64
CA ALA A 97 -10.47 -5.96 -3.05
C ALA A 97 -11.67 -5.56 -3.92
N GLU A 98 -12.90 -5.81 -3.48
CA GLU A 98 -14.12 -5.41 -4.21
C GLU A 98 -14.24 -3.88 -4.34
N ARG A 99 -13.98 -3.14 -3.25
CA ARG A 99 -13.95 -1.67 -3.29
C ARG A 99 -12.90 -1.15 -4.25
N LEU A 100 -11.73 -1.79 -4.29
CA LEU A 100 -10.65 -1.42 -5.21
C LEU A 100 -11.01 -1.75 -6.66
N ARG A 101 -11.68 -2.88 -6.93
CA ARG A 101 -12.18 -3.20 -8.28
C ARG A 101 -13.19 -2.16 -8.76
N ALA A 102 -14.14 -1.77 -7.91
CA ALA A 102 -15.12 -0.74 -8.24
C ALA A 102 -14.44 0.61 -8.55
N ALA A 103 -13.52 1.04 -7.68
CA ALA A 103 -12.78 2.29 -7.87
C ALA A 103 -11.89 2.26 -9.14
N LEU A 104 -11.28 1.12 -9.47
CA LEU A 104 -10.53 0.95 -10.71
C LEU A 104 -11.46 1.00 -11.93
N GLY A 105 -12.65 0.40 -11.87
CA GLY A 105 -13.66 0.46 -12.92
C GLY A 105 -14.12 1.89 -13.22
N GLU A 106 -14.36 2.70 -12.18
CA GLU A 106 -14.68 4.13 -12.33
C GLU A 106 -13.52 4.95 -12.93
N SER A 107 -12.28 4.57 -12.60
CA SER A 107 -11.07 5.23 -13.10
C SER A 107 -10.84 5.01 -14.60
N TYR A 108 -11.32 3.88 -15.14
CA TYR A 108 -11.25 3.56 -16.58
C TYR A 108 -12.56 3.89 -17.32
N GLY A 109 -13.63 4.25 -16.60
CA GLY A 109 -14.97 4.53 -17.13
C GLY A 109 -15.35 6.01 -17.24
N SER A 110 -14.43 6.95 -17.04
CA SER A 110 -14.66 8.37 -17.34
C SER A 110 -13.99 8.77 -18.65
N PRO A 111 -14.70 8.70 -19.81
CA PRO A 111 -14.45 9.63 -20.88
C PRO A 111 -15.15 10.96 -20.56
N SER A 112 -14.36 12.04 -20.65
CA SER A 112 -14.80 13.42 -20.92
C SER A 112 -15.61 14.15 -19.85
#